data_AF-A0A4C1ZFS8-F1
#
_entry.id   AF-A0A4C1ZFS8-F1
#
_cell.length_a   1.000
_cell.length_b   1.000
_cell.length_c   1.000
_cell.angle_alpha   90.00
_cell.angle_beta   90.00
_cell.angle_gamma   90.00
#
_symmetry.space_group_name_H-M   'P 1'
#
loop_
_entity.id
_entity.type
_entity.pdbx_description
1 polymer ?
#
loop_
_entity_poly.entity_id
_entity_poly.type
_entity_poly.pdbx_seq_one_letter_code
_entity_poly.pdbx_strand_id
1 'polypeptide(L)'
;MLDAVQRSVALKAFRAHRIVSLYSALILSRLLPLDIRVREAAWLYEVKRGKDLRDTFVDRELERPMYFGDLPHPAHVPEIVYESIEDLDSQTVDRLAIVGPQIYTDGSRIEGKVGAALTE
;
A
#
# COMPACT_ATOMS: atom_id res chain seq x y z
N MET A 1 2.50 15.11 -14.44
CA MET A 1 2.93 15.53 -15.80
C MET A 1 4.28 14.95 -16.21
N LEU A 2 5.30 14.96 -15.34
CA LEU A 2 6.64 14.42 -15.63
C LEU A 2 6.65 12.94 -16.06
N ASP A 3 5.88 12.08 -15.38
CA ASP A 3 5.80 10.64 -15.72
C ASP A 3 5.24 10.38 -17.13
N ALA A 4 4.25 11.16 -17.56
CA ALA A 4 3.67 11.00 -18.89
C ALA A 4 4.68 11.36 -20.00
N VAL A 5 5.45 12.43 -19.77
CA VAL A 5 6.50 12.88 -20.69
C VAL A 5 7.65 11.88 -20.73
N GLN A 6 8.16 11.46 -19.56
CA GLN A 6 9.23 10.45 -19.46
C GLN A 6 8.84 9.13 -20.13
N ARG A 7 7.60 8.67 -19.91
CA ARG A 7 7.05 7.47 -20.55
C ARG A 7 7.00 7.59 -22.07
N SER A 8 6.56 8.73 -22.59
CA SER A 8 6.48 8.97 -24.04
C SER A 8 7.86 8.97 -24.70
N VAL A 9 8.86 9.58 -24.05
CA VAL A 9 10.23 9.66 -24.54
C VAL A 9 10.89 8.28 -24.54
N ALA A 10 10.70 7.52 -23.46
CA ALA A 10 11.22 6.17 -23.34
C ALA A 10 10.64 5.24 -24.42
N LEU A 11 9.32 5.25 -24.63
CA LEU A 11 8.67 4.46 -25.69
C LEU A 11 9.15 4.81 -27.10
N LYS A 12 9.45 6.10 -27.35
CA LYS A 12 9.98 6.56 -28.64
C LYS A 12 11.43 6.09 -28.84
N ALA A 13 12.24 6.11 -27.79
CA ALA A 13 13.60 5.58 -27.80
C ALA A 13 13.63 4.06 -28.03
N PHE A 14 12.70 3.29 -27.46
CA PHE A 14 12.60 1.84 -27.68
C PHE A 14 12.12 1.46 -29.07
N ARG A 15 11.18 2.22 -29.65
CA ARG A 15 10.80 2.03 -31.05
C ARG A 15 11.93 2.37 -32.02
N ALA A 16 12.73 3.40 -31.71
CA ALA A 16 13.82 3.85 -32.57
C ALA A 16 15.04 2.91 -32.53
N HIS A 17 15.37 2.33 -31.37
CA HIS A 17 16.52 1.46 -31.21
C HIS A 17 16.11 0.00 -31.08
N ARG A 18 16.08 -0.70 -32.22
CA ARG A 18 15.80 -2.15 -32.38
C ARG A 18 16.79 -3.09 -31.64
N ILE A 19 17.73 -2.54 -30.87
CA ILE A 19 18.84 -3.24 -30.18
C ILE A 19 18.67 -3.18 -28.66
N VAL A 20 17.85 -2.27 -28.13
CA VAL A 20 17.67 -2.15 -26.67
C VAL A 20 16.66 -3.19 -26.22
N SER A 21 17.07 -4.06 -25.29
CA SER A 21 16.17 -5.04 -24.68
C SER A 21 14.93 -4.35 -24.11
N LEU A 22 13.76 -4.87 -24.46
CA LEU A 22 12.47 -4.44 -23.88
C LEU A 22 12.49 -4.46 -22.34
N TYR A 23 13.35 -5.27 -21.74
CA TYR A 23 13.47 -5.37 -20.29
C TYR A 23 14.21 -4.18 -19.68
N SER A 24 15.40 -3.83 -20.20
CA SER A 24 16.15 -2.65 -19.76
C SER A 24 15.37 -1.37 -20.03
N ALA A 25 14.57 -1.40 -21.09
CA ALA A 25 13.68 -0.34 -21.49
C ALA A 25 12.57 -0.02 -20.47
N LEU A 26 11.87 -1.06 -20.05
CA LEU A 26 10.78 -0.96 -19.10
C LEU A 26 11.31 -0.56 -17.71
N ILE A 27 12.46 -1.12 -17.31
CA ILE A 27 13.16 -0.73 -16.08
C ILE A 27 13.53 0.76 -16.06
N LEU A 28 14.15 1.29 -17.12
CA LEU A 28 14.54 2.71 -17.19
C LEU A 28 13.34 3.66 -17.21
N SER A 29 12.20 3.21 -17.72
CA SER A 29 10.93 3.96 -17.71
C SER A 29 10.12 3.79 -16.42
N ARG A 30 10.66 3.09 -15.42
CA ARG A 30 9.95 2.68 -14.18
C ARG A 30 8.62 1.97 -14.47
N LEU A 31 8.50 1.37 -15.65
CA LEU A 31 7.38 0.53 -16.01
C LEU A 31 7.76 -0.89 -15.64
N LEU A 32 6.98 -1.49 -14.74
CA LEU A 32 7.07 -2.93 -14.56
C LEU A 32 6.79 -3.61 -15.92
N PRO A 33 7.65 -4.55 -16.35
CA PRO A 33 7.37 -5.42 -17.47
C PRO A 33 5.92 -5.91 -17.43
N LEU A 34 5.24 -5.89 -18.59
CA LEU A 34 3.81 -6.20 -18.68
C LEU A 34 3.50 -7.55 -18.00
N ASP A 35 4.39 -8.53 -18.13
CA ASP A 35 4.31 -9.84 -17.47
C ASP A 35 4.19 -9.75 -15.94
N ILE A 36 4.93 -8.84 -15.30
CA ILE A 36 4.86 -8.64 -13.84
C ILE A 36 3.53 -8.02 -13.45
N ARG A 37 3.04 -7.02 -14.20
CA ARG A 37 1.72 -6.42 -13.93
C ARG A 37 0.57 -7.40 -14.16
N VAL A 38 0.69 -8.27 -15.17
CA VAL A 38 -0.28 -9.34 -15.43
C VAL A 38 -0.27 -10.36 -14.31
N ARG A 39 0.91 -10.77 -13.83
CA ARG A 39 1.04 -11.64 -12.64
C ARG A 39 0.45 -10.99 -11.39
N GLU A 40 0.73 -9.71 -11.14
CA GLU A 40 0.18 -8.97 -10.00
C GLU A 40 -1.35 -8.89 -10.07
N ALA A 41 -1.92 -8.56 -11.22
CA ALA A 41 -3.37 -8.50 -11.41
C ALA A 41 -4.03 -9.87 -11.27
N ALA A 42 -3.42 -10.92 -11.81
CA ALA A 42 -3.89 -12.30 -11.65
C ALA A 42 -3.83 -12.73 -10.17
N TRP A 43 -2.74 -12.42 -9.47
CA TRP A 43 -2.59 -12.71 -8.05
C TRP A 43 -3.65 -11.97 -7.22
N LEU A 44 -3.87 -10.67 -7.47
CA LEU A 44 -4.92 -9.89 -6.81
C LEU A 44 -6.32 -10.46 -7.06
N TYR A 45 -6.60 -10.95 -8.27
CA TYR A 45 -7.86 -11.58 -8.59
C TYR A 45 -8.10 -12.85 -7.75
N GLU A 46 -7.10 -13.73 -7.65
CA GLU A 46 -7.18 -14.94 -6.84
C GLU A 46 -7.44 -14.62 -5.36
N VAL A 47 -6.74 -13.63 -4.83
CA VAL A 47 -6.92 -13.16 -3.44
C VAL A 47 -8.35 -12.65 -3.21
N LYS A 48 -8.86 -11.80 -4.12
CA LYS A 48 -10.24 -11.31 -4.05
C LYS A 48 -11.29 -12.41 -4.20
N ARG A 49 -10.94 -13.56 -4.79
CA ARG A 49 -11.80 -14.75 -4.90
C ARG A 49 -11.73 -15.65 -3.65
N GLY A 50 -10.99 -15.25 -2.63
CA GLY A 50 -10.89 -15.99 -1.38
C GLY A 50 -9.77 -17.03 -1.38
N LYS A 51 -8.76 -16.89 -2.25
CA LYS A 51 -7.53 -17.66 -2.12
C LYS A 51 -6.89 -17.35 -0.76
N ASP A 52 -6.61 -18.39 0.01
CA ASP A 52 -5.95 -18.23 1.31
C ASP A 52 -4.51 -17.71 1.10
N LEU A 53 -4.16 -16.70 1.89
CA LEU A 53 -2.88 -16.01 1.88
C LEU A 53 -2.11 -16.19 3.19
N ARG A 54 -2.61 -17.00 4.13
CA ARG A 54 -1.95 -17.25 5.42
C ARG A 54 -0.48 -17.61 5.30
N ASP A 55 -0.11 -18.40 4.30
CA ASP A 55 1.27 -18.83 4.09
C ASP A 55 2.19 -17.70 3.58
N THR A 56 1.61 -16.61 3.05
CA THR A 56 2.37 -15.46 2.52
C THR A 56 2.60 -14.38 3.59
N PHE A 57 1.65 -14.23 4.52
CA PHE A 57 1.71 -13.25 5.61
C PHE A 57 1.72 -13.99 6.95
N VAL A 58 2.87 -14.57 7.29
CA VAL A 58 3.05 -15.37 8.52
C VAL A 58 2.83 -14.53 9.79
N ASP A 59 3.14 -13.23 9.71
CA ASP A 59 3.12 -12.33 10.88
C ASP A 59 1.84 -11.48 10.99
N ARG A 60 0.89 -11.61 10.05
CA ARG A 60 -0.29 -10.72 10.01
C ARG A 60 -1.57 -11.47 9.68
N GLU A 61 -2.59 -11.27 10.51
CA GLU A 61 -3.94 -11.72 10.20
C GLU A 61 -4.55 -10.82 9.13
N LEU A 62 -5.00 -11.43 8.03
CA LEU A 62 -5.78 -10.75 7.00
C LEU A 62 -7.27 -10.90 7.31
N GLU A 63 -8.04 -9.87 6.96
CA GLU A 63 -9.51 -9.94 6.99
C GLU A 63 -10.00 -11.15 6.19
N ARG A 64 -10.89 -11.92 6.80
CA ARG A 64 -11.50 -13.09 6.17
C ARG A 64 -12.90 -12.74 5.70
N PRO A 65 -13.36 -13.30 4.57
CA PRO A 65 -14.75 -13.19 4.20
C PRO A 65 -15.63 -13.82 5.29
N MET A 66 -16.54 -13.04 5.86
CA MET A 66 -17.58 -13.51 6.79
C MET A 66 -18.92 -13.59 6.08
N TYR A 67 -19.74 -14.59 6.44
CA TYR A 67 -21.11 -14.65 5.97
C TYR A 67 -21.92 -13.51 6.60
N PHE A 68 -22.95 -13.02 5.90
CA PHE A 68 -23.74 -11.88 6.37
C PHE A 68 -24.39 -12.15 7.74
N GLY A 69 -24.79 -13.40 8.01
CA GLY A 69 -25.35 -13.81 9.31
C GLY A 69 -24.33 -13.88 10.45
N ASP A 70 -23.03 -13.90 10.14
CA ASP A 70 -21.94 -13.93 11.13
C ASP A 70 -21.41 -12.53 11.48
N LEU A 71 -21.83 -11.51 10.73
CA LEU A 71 -21.47 -10.13 11.01
C LEU A 71 -22.14 -9.65 12.31
N PRO A 72 -21.43 -8.92 13.19
CA PRO A 72 -22.05 -8.32 14.36
C PRO A 72 -23.13 -7.33 13.91
N HIS A 73 -24.25 -7.30 14.65
CA HIS A 73 -25.28 -6.29 14.45
C HIS A 73 -24.65 -4.89 14.54
N PRO A 74 -25.06 -3.89 13.72
CA PRO A 74 -24.46 -2.55 13.73
C PRO A 74 -24.35 -1.89 15.11
N ALA A 75 -25.30 -2.17 16.01
CA ALA A 75 -25.27 -1.69 17.42
C ALA A 75 -24.21 -2.38 18.31
N HIS A 76 -23.57 -3.44 17.82
CA HIS A 76 -22.52 -4.21 18.49
C HIS A 76 -21.19 -4.16 17.73
N VAL A 77 -21.13 -3.45 16.60
CA VAL A 77 -19.87 -3.20 15.90
C VAL A 77 -19.01 -2.33 16.80
N PRO A 78 -17.78 -2.74 17.16
CA PRO A 78 -16.87 -1.89 17.91
C PRO A 78 -16.61 -0.60 17.14
N GLU A 79 -16.85 0.55 17.75
CA GLU A 79 -16.41 1.81 17.19
C GLU A 79 -14.89 1.91 17.33
N ILE A 80 -14.19 2.01 16.20
CA ILE A 80 -12.77 2.35 16.19
C ILE A 80 -12.70 3.85 16.41
N VAL A 81 -12.40 4.25 17.65
CA VAL A 81 -12.17 5.64 18.01
C VAL A 81 -10.73 5.98 17.66
N TYR A 82 -10.54 7.04 16.88
CA TYR A 82 -9.25 7.65 16.62
C TYR A 82 -9.32 9.12 17.02
N GLU A 83 -8.20 9.64 17.51
CA GLU A 83 -8.05 11.04 17.87
C GLU A 83 -6.95 11.63 16.99
N SER A 84 -7.20 12.82 16.43
CA SER A 84 -6.21 13.51 15.62
C SER A 84 -5.13 14.06 16.54
N ILE A 85 -3.87 13.68 16.30
CA ILE A 85 -2.73 14.21 17.06
C ILE A 85 -2.58 15.73 16.80
N GLU A 86 -2.96 16.21 15.62
CA GLU A 86 -2.87 17.65 15.26
C GLU A 86 -3.83 18.52 16.08
N ASP A 87 -4.94 17.94 16.57
CA ASP A 87 -5.94 18.66 17.37
C ASP A 87 -5.58 18.69 18.86
N LEU A 88 -4.51 17.98 19.27
CA LEU A 88 -4.06 17.89 20.65
C LEU A 88 -2.98 18.94 20.95
N ASP A 89 -3.04 19.57 22.13
CA ASP A 89 -1.99 20.52 22.53
C ASP A 89 -0.63 19.80 22.67
N SER A 90 0.42 20.43 22.16
CA SER A 90 1.81 19.96 22.20
C SER A 90 2.28 19.46 23.57
N GLN A 91 1.87 20.12 24.65
CA GLN A 91 2.20 19.66 26.01
C GLN A 91 1.47 18.37 26.41
N THR A 92 0.33 18.09 25.79
CA THR A 92 -0.55 16.98 26.09
C THR A 92 -0.06 15.70 25.40
N VAL A 93 0.45 15.82 24.17
CA VAL A 93 1.07 14.72 23.43
C VAL A 93 2.32 14.21 24.15
N ASP A 94 3.22 15.11 24.57
CA ASP A 94 4.47 14.76 25.27
C ASP A 94 4.24 14.18 26.69
N ARG A 95 3.15 14.59 27.36
CA ARG A 95 2.82 14.13 28.73
C ARG A 95 2.00 12.86 28.76
N LEU A 96 1.14 12.61 27.77
CA LEU A 96 0.19 11.49 27.82
C LEU A 96 0.81 10.13 27.48
N ALA A 97 2.04 10.09 26.96
CA ALA A 97 2.68 8.84 26.53
C ALA A 97 1.68 7.96 25.77
N ILE A 98 1.06 8.53 24.71
CA ILE A 98 -0.07 7.93 23.99
C ILE A 98 0.23 6.46 23.73
N VAL A 99 -0.48 5.59 24.45
CA VAL A 99 -0.27 4.14 24.43
C VAL A 99 -1.05 3.56 23.27
N GLY A 100 -0.34 3.07 22.27
CA GLY A 100 -0.90 2.35 21.13
C GLY A 100 -0.47 2.90 19.77
N PRO A 101 -0.95 2.27 18.68
CA PRO A 101 -0.45 2.53 17.35
C PRO A 101 -0.73 3.97 16.87
N GLN A 102 0.33 4.72 16.57
CA GLN A 102 0.24 6.07 16.00
C GLN A 102 0.39 6.01 14.48
N ILE A 103 -0.56 6.61 13.76
CA ILE A 103 -0.61 6.60 12.28
C ILE A 103 -0.33 7.99 11.75
N TYR A 104 0.81 8.16 11.08
CA TYR A 104 1.21 9.40 10.43
C TYR A 104 0.91 9.33 8.94
N THR A 105 0.10 10.27 8.43
CA THR A 105 -0.31 10.32 7.01
C THR A 105 0.37 11.46 6.23
N ASP A 106 1.12 12.31 6.93
CA ASP A 106 1.88 13.47 6.43
C ASP A 106 3.11 13.09 5.57
N GLY A 107 3.41 11.79 5.47
CA GLY A 107 4.58 11.27 4.78
C GLY A 107 5.86 11.33 5.61
N SER A 108 5.76 11.56 6.92
CA SER A 108 6.86 11.40 7.86
C SER A 108 7.48 10.02 7.74
N ARG A 109 8.82 9.98 7.76
CA ARG A 109 9.57 8.73 7.59
C ARG A 109 10.00 8.20 8.95
N ILE A 110 9.37 7.12 9.39
CA ILE A 110 9.93 6.30 10.47
C ILE A 110 10.96 5.35 9.84
N GLU A 111 12.15 5.24 10.44
CA GLU A 111 13.24 4.36 9.99
C GLU A 111 13.69 4.54 8.52
N GLY A 112 13.47 5.72 7.93
CA GLY A 112 13.86 6.00 6.54
C GLY A 112 12.98 5.35 5.46
N LYS A 113 11.85 4.72 5.82
CA LYS A 113 10.86 4.19 4.86
C LYS A 113 9.89 5.28 4.40
N VAL A 114 9.35 5.18 3.19
CA VAL A 114 8.47 6.19 2.56
C VAL A 114 7.01 5.71 2.62
N GLY A 115 6.10 6.51 3.18
CA GLY A 115 4.66 6.21 3.22
C GLY A 115 4.01 6.64 4.54
N ALA A 116 2.79 6.16 4.80
CA ALA A 116 2.18 6.30 6.10
C ALA A 116 3.03 5.57 7.15
N ALA A 117 3.36 6.26 8.23
CA ALA A 117 4.28 5.76 9.25
C ALA A 117 3.46 5.25 10.44
N LEU A 118 3.80 4.05 10.95
CA LEU A 118 3.17 3.43 12.10
C LEU A 118 4.21 3.30 13.22
N THR A 119 3.88 3.78 14.42
CA THR A 119 4.67 3.51 15.65
C THR A 119 3.80 2.67 16.57
N GLU A 120 4.31 1.55 17.07
CA GLU A 120 3.63 0.68 18.05
C GLU A 120 3.85 1.14 19.49
#